data_AF-A0A537BWM6-F1
#
_entry.id   AF-A0A537BWM6-F1
#
_cell.length_a   1.000
_cell.length_b   1.000
_cell.length_c   1.000
_cell.angle_alpha   90.00
_cell.angle_beta   90.00
_cell.angle_gamma   90.00
#
_symmetry.space_group_name_H-M   'P 1'
#
loop_
_entity.id
_entity.type
_entity.pdbx_description
1 polymer ?
#
loop_
_entity_poly.entity_id
_entity_poly.type
_entity_poly.pdbx_seq_one_letter_code
_entity_poly.pdbx_strand_id
1 'polypeptide(L)'
;MRRREFVELLALAATAGATFRPSASDAQAAERLYEAPPFGNVSLLHITDVHAQLLPTYFREPSMNLGSGQAPHLVGEHFLREYSLKAGSSLAHAFTHLDFENAARRYGKVGGFAHLATLVR
;
A
#
# COMPACT_ATOMS: atom_id res chain seq x y z
N MET A 1 -27.77 -25.75 -6.00
CA MET A 1 -28.02 -24.96 -4.77
C MET A 1 -29.47 -24.55 -4.73
N ARG A 2 -30.18 -24.88 -3.65
CA ARG A 2 -31.56 -24.41 -3.41
C ARG A 2 -31.54 -23.06 -2.69
N ARG A 3 -32.58 -22.23 -2.90
CA ARG A 3 -32.71 -20.89 -2.29
C ARG A 3 -32.52 -20.90 -0.77
N ARG A 4 -32.97 -21.97 -0.09
CA ARG A 4 -32.83 -22.16 1.35
C ARG A 4 -31.38 -22.41 1.78
N GLU A 5 -30.67 -23.29 1.09
CA GLU A 5 -29.25 -23.58 1.35
C GLU A 5 -28.38 -22.34 1.14
N PHE A 6 -28.72 -21.52 0.14
CA PHE A 6 -28.05 -20.25 -0.09
C PHE A 6 -28.24 -19.26 1.07
N VAL A 7 -29.47 -19.11 1.57
CA VAL A 7 -29.77 -18.23 2.72
C VAL A 7 -29.12 -18.73 4.00
N GLU A 8 -29.11 -20.05 4.23
CA GLU A 8 -28.46 -20.67 5.39
C GLU A 8 -26.94 -20.43 5.37
N LEU A 9 -26.27 -20.60 4.22
CA LEU A 9 -24.86 -20.28 4.04
C LEU A 9 -24.56 -18.79 4.24
N LEU A 10 -25.42 -17.90 3.73
CA LEU A 10 -25.26 -16.46 3.88
C LEU A 10 -25.37 -16.02 5.34
N ALA A 11 -26.31 -16.61 6.09
CA ALA A 11 -26.49 -16.36 7.51
C ALA A 11 -25.29 -16.86 8.32
N LEU A 12 -24.76 -18.03 7.98
CA LEU A 12 -23.55 -18.60 8.62
C LEU A 12 -22.31 -17.75 8.34
N ALA A 13 -22.18 -17.24 7.11
CA ALA A 13 -21.10 -16.33 6.75
C ALA A 13 -21.20 -14.99 7.52
N ALA A 14 -22.41 -14.44 7.63
CA ALA A 14 -22.64 -13.19 8.37
C ALA A 14 -22.33 -13.34 9.87
N THR A 15 -22.72 -14.45 10.51
CA THR A 15 -22.38 -14.72 11.92
C THR A 15 -20.89 -14.99 12.13
N ALA A 16 -20.21 -15.56 11.12
CA ALA A 16 -18.75 -15.70 11.09
C ALA A 16 -18.00 -14.39 10.78
N GLY A 17 -18.71 -13.26 10.66
CA GLY A 17 -18.11 -11.95 10.44
C GLY A 17 -17.80 -11.61 8.97
N ALA A 18 -18.28 -12.42 8.01
CA ALA A 18 -18.24 -12.03 6.61
C ALA A 18 -19.20 -10.85 6.37
N THR A 19 -18.69 -9.78 5.79
CA THR A 19 -19.47 -8.56 5.53
C THR A 19 -19.60 -8.33 4.03
N PHE A 20 -20.78 -7.91 3.58
CA PHE A 20 -21.00 -7.41 2.22
C PHE A 20 -20.61 -5.93 2.07
N ARG A 21 -20.04 -5.29 3.11
CA ARG A 21 -19.54 -3.93 2.94
C ARG A 21 -18.37 -4.00 1.96
N PRO A 22 -18.46 -3.35 0.79
CA PRO A 22 -17.25 -3.07 0.06
C PRO A 22 -16.47 -2.13 0.97
N SER A 23 -15.42 -2.62 1.62
CA SER A 23 -14.31 -1.72 1.89
C SER A 23 -13.93 -1.10 0.55
N ALA A 24 -13.56 0.19 0.53
CA ALA A 24 -12.96 0.77 -0.67
C ALA A 24 -11.97 -0.25 -1.21
N SER A 25 -12.17 -0.69 -2.45
CA SER A 25 -11.26 -1.68 -3.01
C SER A 25 -9.84 -1.11 -2.94
N ASP A 26 -8.82 -1.96 -2.86
CA ASP A 26 -7.44 -1.46 -2.85
C ASP A 26 -7.17 -0.54 -4.05
N ALA A 27 -7.87 -0.76 -5.17
CA ALA A 27 -7.89 0.13 -6.32
C ALA A 27 -8.51 1.52 -6.02
N GLN A 28 -9.67 1.60 -5.36
CA GLN A 28 -10.29 2.87 -4.95
C GLN A 28 -9.46 3.62 -3.89
N ALA A 29 -8.79 2.89 -3.00
CA ALA A 29 -7.89 3.49 -2.02
C ALA A 29 -6.61 4.03 -2.69
N ALA A 30 -6.11 3.36 -3.74
CA ALA A 30 -4.97 3.81 -4.53
C ALA A 30 -5.31 5.03 -5.41
N GLU A 31 -6.50 5.07 -6.00
CA GLU A 31 -6.97 6.19 -6.84
C GLU A 31 -6.96 7.51 -6.05
N ARG A 32 -7.47 7.49 -4.81
CA ARG A 32 -7.44 8.65 -3.90
C ARG A 32 -6.04 9.13 -3.52
N LEU A 33 -5.01 8.29 -3.62
CA LEU A 33 -3.64 8.69 -3.34
C LEU A 33 -3.11 9.67 -4.40
N TYR A 34 -3.60 9.53 -5.63
CA TYR A 34 -3.15 10.32 -6.78
C TYR A 34 -4.04 11.55 -7.05
N GLU A 35 -5.23 11.61 -6.45
CA GLU A 35 -6.14 12.76 -6.50
C GLU A 35 -5.74 13.86 -5.51
N ALA A 36 -4.57 14.47 -5.71
CA ALA A 36 -4.14 15.62 -4.92
C ALA A 36 -4.79 16.93 -5.43
N PRO A 37 -5.33 17.79 -4.54
CA PRO A 37 -5.84 19.09 -4.96
C PRO A 37 -4.68 19.99 -5.45
N PRO A 38 -4.92 20.88 -6.42
CA PRO A 38 -3.91 21.83 -6.87
C PRO A 38 -3.49 22.74 -5.69
N PHE A 39 -2.18 22.93 -5.53
CA PHE A 39 -1.62 23.72 -4.44
C PHE A 39 -0.35 24.45 -4.88
N GLY A 40 -0.24 25.74 -4.50
CA GLY A 40 0.92 26.57 -4.79
C GLY A 40 1.08 26.92 -6.28
N ASN A 41 2.31 27.29 -6.65
CA ASN A 41 2.64 27.82 -7.99
C ASN A 41 3.48 26.86 -8.83
N VAL A 42 4.11 25.88 -8.18
CA VAL A 42 5.04 24.92 -8.79
C VAL A 42 4.76 23.54 -8.23
N SER A 43 4.64 22.55 -9.11
CA SER A 43 4.57 21.14 -8.76
C SER A 43 5.88 20.46 -9.15
N LEU A 44 6.59 19.91 -8.17
CA LEU A 44 7.84 19.17 -8.38
C LEU A 44 7.58 17.67 -8.24
N LEU A 45 7.68 16.92 -9.33
CA LEU A 45 7.69 15.46 -9.30
C LEU A 45 9.14 15.00 -9.15
N HIS A 46 9.46 14.36 -8.02
CA HIS A 46 10.81 13.91 -7.70
C HIS A 46 10.87 12.38 -7.56
N ILE A 47 11.84 11.77 -8.24
CA ILE A 47 12.20 10.37 -8.13
C ILE A 47 13.72 10.27 -8.14
N THR A 48 14.28 9.36 -7.34
CA THR A 48 15.72 9.15 -7.20
C THR A 48 16.05 7.66 -7.17
N ASP A 49 17.34 7.33 -7.29
CA ASP A 49 17.90 6.00 -7.04
C ASP A 49 17.17 4.86 -7.77
N VAL A 50 16.72 5.12 -9.00
CA VAL A 50 15.98 4.13 -9.79
C VAL A 50 16.80 2.91 -10.18
N HIS A 51 18.14 2.98 -10.08
CA HIS A 51 19.08 1.89 -10.40
C HIS A 51 18.79 1.17 -11.74
N ALA A 52 18.32 1.91 -12.74
CA ALA A 52 17.88 1.37 -14.04
C ALA A 52 16.85 0.22 -13.93
N GLN A 53 15.99 0.23 -12.91
CA GLN A 53 14.93 -0.76 -12.71
C GLN A 53 13.75 -0.49 -13.66
N LEU A 54 13.92 -0.91 -14.92
CA LEU A 54 12.98 -0.63 -16.01
C LEU A 54 11.63 -1.36 -15.85
N LEU A 55 11.66 -2.56 -15.26
CA LEU A 55 10.49 -3.41 -15.04
C LEU A 55 10.07 -3.38 -13.55
N PRO A 56 8.78 -3.59 -13.24
CA PRO A 56 8.32 -3.65 -11.85
C PRO A 56 9.02 -4.75 -11.04
N THR A 57 9.26 -4.49 -9.76
CA THR A 57 9.91 -5.41 -8.82
C THR A 57 9.17 -5.53 -7.49
N TYR A 58 9.48 -6.55 -6.71
CA TYR A 58 9.21 -6.54 -5.28
C TYR A 58 10.38 -5.88 -4.56
N PHE A 59 10.13 -4.74 -3.91
CA PHE A 59 11.15 -3.99 -3.17
C PHE A 59 10.75 -3.92 -1.70
N ARG A 60 11.61 -4.43 -0.81
CA ARG A 60 11.36 -4.50 0.63
C ARG A 60 12.34 -3.61 1.36
N GLU A 61 11.81 -2.72 2.20
CA GLU A 61 12.61 -1.89 3.09
C GLU A 61 13.42 -2.73 4.11
N PRO A 62 14.52 -2.18 4.67
CA PRO A 62 15.32 -2.90 5.64
C PRO A 62 14.55 -3.16 6.94
N SER A 63 14.85 -4.30 7.58
CA SER A 63 14.35 -4.61 8.93
C SER A 63 15.18 -4.00 10.04
N MET A 64 16.38 -3.52 9.72
CA MET A 64 17.30 -2.88 10.65
C MET A 64 18.04 -1.78 9.92
N ASN A 65 18.16 -0.62 10.55
CA ASN A 65 18.99 0.49 10.10
C ASN A 65 19.71 1.06 11.32
N LEU A 66 21.03 0.93 11.38
CA LEU A 66 21.84 1.33 12.54
C LEU A 66 22.11 2.83 12.47
N GLY A 67 21.83 3.55 13.56
CA GLY A 67 22.07 4.98 13.65
C GLY A 67 21.47 5.61 14.90
N SER A 68 21.18 6.92 14.84
CA SER A 68 20.80 7.76 15.98
C SER A 68 19.37 7.55 16.52
N GLY A 69 18.60 6.61 15.98
CA GLY A 69 17.20 6.40 16.36
C GLY A 69 16.24 7.49 15.87
N GLN A 70 16.67 8.31 14.90
CA GLN A 70 15.87 9.33 14.22
C GLN A 70 15.90 9.09 12.71
N ALA A 71 15.05 9.76 11.94
CA ALA A 71 15.14 9.73 10.49
C ALA A 71 16.57 10.11 10.03
N PRO A 72 17.18 9.39 9.08
CA PRO A 72 16.62 8.34 8.22
C PRO A 72 16.72 6.90 8.77
N HIS A 73 17.07 6.72 10.05
CA HIS A 73 17.32 5.40 10.67
C HIS A 73 16.07 4.72 11.27
N LEU A 74 14.89 5.32 11.11
CA LEU A 74 13.64 4.71 11.57
C LEU A 74 13.21 3.58 10.65
N VAL A 75 12.81 2.44 11.23
CA VAL A 75 12.31 1.27 10.50
C VAL A 75 11.05 0.70 11.17
N GLY A 76 10.25 -0.03 10.40
CA GLY A 76 9.10 -0.77 10.92
C GLY A 76 8.11 0.11 11.68
N GLU A 77 7.70 -0.33 12.87
CA GLU A 77 6.67 0.38 13.64
C GLU A 77 7.11 1.77 14.11
N HIS A 78 8.42 1.99 14.31
CA HIS A 78 8.92 3.31 14.70
C HIS A 78 8.71 4.32 13.57
N PHE A 79 8.93 3.91 12.32
CA PHE A 79 8.62 4.73 11.15
C PHE A 79 7.12 5.02 11.06
N LEU A 80 6.27 4.00 11.24
CA LEU A 80 4.82 4.19 11.18
C LEU A 80 4.32 5.17 12.26
N ARG A 81 4.85 5.10 13.48
CA ARG A 81 4.50 6.00 14.57
C ARG A 81 4.92 7.44 14.29
N GLU A 82 6.16 7.66 13.85
CA GLU A 82 6.70 8.99 13.55
C GLU A 82 5.85 9.73 12.51
N TYR A 83 5.48 9.04 11.43
CA TYR A 83 4.73 9.62 10.32
C TYR A 83 3.21 9.42 10.41
N SER A 84 2.70 8.93 11.55
CA SER A 84 1.27 8.68 11.78
C SER A 84 0.62 7.81 10.69
N LEU A 85 1.34 6.80 10.20
CA LEU A 85 0.88 5.89 9.16
C LEU A 85 0.17 4.68 9.76
N LYS A 86 -0.95 4.29 9.13
CA LYS A 86 -1.71 3.12 9.54
C LYS A 86 -1.03 1.82 9.10
N ALA A 87 -0.84 0.88 10.01
CA ALA A 87 -0.38 -0.48 9.69
C ALA A 87 -1.32 -1.19 8.69
N GLY A 88 -0.74 -1.97 7.78
CA GLY A 88 -1.49 -2.69 6.74
C GLY A 88 -2.06 -1.79 5.62
N SER A 89 -1.64 -0.52 5.56
CA SER A 89 -1.96 0.38 4.43
C SER A 89 -0.96 0.23 3.28
N SER A 90 -1.30 0.79 2.11
CA SER A 90 -0.37 0.88 0.97
C SER A 90 0.90 1.67 1.32
N LEU A 91 0.79 2.74 2.12
CA LEU A 91 1.94 3.51 2.59
C LEU A 91 2.80 2.69 3.56
N ALA A 92 2.21 1.88 4.43
CA ALA A 92 2.98 0.97 5.28
C ALA A 92 3.74 -0.08 4.46
N HIS A 93 3.15 -0.58 3.37
CA HIS A 93 3.84 -1.48 2.44
C HIS A 93 5.00 -0.79 1.70
N ALA A 94 4.80 0.47 1.28
CA ALA A 94 5.81 1.23 0.55
C ALA A 94 7.02 1.62 1.41
N PHE A 95 6.81 1.93 2.70
CA PHE A 95 7.85 2.50 3.56
C PHE A 95 8.35 1.57 4.66
N THR A 96 7.82 0.36 4.79
CA THR A 96 8.27 -0.57 5.83
C THR A 96 8.33 -2.01 5.35
N HIS A 97 9.07 -2.82 6.10
CA HIS A 97 9.18 -4.25 5.86
C HIS A 97 8.06 -5.08 6.50
N LEU A 98 7.15 -4.42 7.24
CA LEU A 98 6.12 -5.09 8.02
C LEU A 98 5.11 -5.76 7.09
N ASP A 99 4.79 -7.02 7.38
CA ASP A 99 3.82 -7.82 6.62
C ASP A 99 4.11 -7.89 5.10
N PHE A 100 5.39 -7.76 4.72
CA PHE A 100 5.79 -7.58 3.32
C PHE A 100 5.27 -8.70 2.40
N GLU A 101 5.28 -9.95 2.82
CA GLU A 101 4.85 -11.06 1.98
C GLU A 101 3.36 -10.98 1.62
N ASN A 102 2.50 -10.73 2.61
CA ASN A 102 1.06 -10.60 2.38
C ASN A 102 0.75 -9.31 1.61
N ALA A 103 1.41 -8.21 1.98
CA ALA A 103 1.24 -6.93 1.32
C ALA A 103 1.72 -6.96 -0.15
N ALA A 104 2.84 -7.63 -0.46
CA ALA A 104 3.33 -7.80 -1.82
C ALA A 104 2.40 -8.66 -2.68
N ARG A 105 1.74 -9.68 -2.09
CA ARG A 105 0.69 -10.44 -2.79
C ARG A 105 -0.55 -9.60 -3.07
N ARG A 106 -0.88 -8.67 -2.17
CA ARG A 106 -2.05 -7.78 -2.26
C ARG A 106 -1.85 -6.61 -3.22
N TYR A 107 -0.72 -5.91 -3.11
CA TYR A 107 -0.42 -4.68 -3.85
C TYR A 107 0.45 -4.91 -5.09
N GLY A 108 1.13 -6.04 -5.18
CA GLY A 108 1.93 -6.41 -6.34
C GLY A 108 3.33 -5.81 -6.34
N LYS A 109 3.89 -5.69 -7.54
CA LYS A 109 5.23 -5.15 -7.77
C LYS A 109 5.18 -3.62 -7.87
N VAL A 110 6.24 -2.96 -7.43
CA VAL A 110 6.40 -1.51 -7.48
C VAL A 110 7.35 -1.09 -8.61
N GLY A 111 7.24 0.18 -9.03
CA GLY A 111 8.10 0.78 -10.05
C GLY A 111 7.79 0.31 -11.48
N GLY A 112 8.83 0.32 -12.32
CA GLY A 112 8.72 0.06 -13.74
C GLY A 112 8.33 1.32 -14.53
N PHE A 113 9.12 1.64 -15.56
CA PHE A 113 9.05 2.95 -16.22
C PHE A 113 7.75 3.13 -17.02
N ALA A 114 7.20 2.05 -17.57
CA ALA A 114 5.90 2.11 -18.23
C ALA A 114 4.76 2.49 -17.26
N HIS A 115 4.79 1.99 -16.03
CA HIS A 115 3.78 2.30 -15.00
C HIS A 115 4.00 3.70 -14.41
N LEU A 116 5.26 4.09 -14.19
CA LEU A 116 5.58 5.46 -13.78
C LEU A 116 5.15 6.49 -14.83
N ALA A 117 5.26 6.16 -16.12
CA ALA A 117 4.83 7.05 -17.19
C ALA A 117 3.32 7.34 -17.15
N THR A 118 2.47 6.39 -16.73
CA THR A 118 1.02 6.61 -16.60
C THR A 118 0.65 7.45 -15.37
N LEU A 119 1.58 7.60 -14.41
CA LEU A 119 1.39 8.49 -13.26
C LEU A 119 1.80 9.92 -13.59
N VAL A 120 2.81 10.09 -14.44
CA VAL A 120 3.35 11.39 -14.83
C VAL A 120 2.53 12.03 -15.97
N ARG A 121 1.93 11.23 -16.85
CA ARG A 121 1.27 11.67 -18.09
C ARG A 121 -0.17 11.21 -18.17
#